data_AF-A0A1X7SD99-F1
#
_entry.id   AF-A0A1X7SD99-F1
#
_cell.length_a   1.000
_cell.length_b   1.000
_cell.length_c   1.000
_cell.angle_alpha   90.00
_cell.angle_beta   90.00
_cell.angle_gamma   90.00
#
_symmetry.space_group_name_H-M   'P 1'
#
loop_
_entity.id
_entity.type
_entity.pdbx_description
1 polymer ?
#
loop_
_entity_poly.entity_id
_entity_poly.type
_entity_poly.pdbx_seq_one_letter_code
_entity_poly.pdbx_strand_id
1 'polypeptide(L)'
;MKDQVQSLKDHGIRAGHIDSDSAIDIKEMAHSGAYNILFMSPEMLVGKGKEIVRNDVFKKNLVGLMIDEAHCVVKWGKSFRDSFLQIREVRSILSSKINIMSLTATATLQLRIEVQKLLGIVR
;
A
#
# COMPACT_ATOMS: atom_id res chain seq x y z
N MET A 1 -6.77 6.63 -8.20
CA MET A 1 -5.34 6.31 -8.46
C MET A 1 -4.81 6.95 -9.75
N LYS A 2 -5.41 6.73 -10.93
CA LYS A 2 -4.90 7.29 -12.20
C LYS A 2 -4.73 8.82 -12.17
N ASP A 3 -5.72 9.55 -11.67
CA ASP A 3 -5.66 11.02 -11.57
C ASP A 3 -4.55 11.50 -10.62
N GLN A 4 -4.36 10.81 -9.49
CA GLN A 4 -3.28 11.10 -8.54
C GLN A 4 -1.90 10.84 -9.15
N VAL A 5 -1.74 9.74 -9.90
CA VAL A 5 -0.50 9.44 -10.62
C VAL A 5 -0.21 10.50 -11.67
N GLN A 6 -1.22 10.92 -12.43
CA GLN A 6 -1.04 11.96 -13.44
C GLN A 6 -0.62 13.29 -12.81
N SER A 7 -1.34 13.71 -11.76
CA SER A 7 -1.02 14.92 -11.01
C SER A 7 0.43 14.90 -10.48
N LEU A 8 0.89 13.77 -9.91
CA LEU A 8 2.27 13.64 -9.45
C LEU A 8 3.29 13.74 -10.59
N LYS A 9 3.01 13.10 -11.74
CA LYS A 9 3.85 13.20 -12.93
C LYS A 9 3.95 14.63 -13.47
N ASP A 10 2.85 15.37 -13.45
CA ASP A 10 2.80 16.78 -13.86
C ASP A 10 3.71 17.66 -12.98
N HIS A 11 3.96 17.24 -11.74
CA HIS A 11 4.91 17.88 -10.82
C HIS A 11 6.31 17.26 -10.86
N GLY A 12 6.64 16.45 -11.86
CA GLY A 12 7.94 15.81 -12.03
C GLY A 12 8.24 14.66 -11.07
N ILE A 13 7.22 14.15 -10.36
CA ILE A 13 7.36 13.01 -9.44
C ILE A 13 7.14 11.72 -10.23
N ARG A 14 8.08 10.78 -10.11
CA ARG A 14 7.96 9.47 -10.78
C ARG A 14 6.92 8.62 -10.04
N ALA A 15 5.67 8.73 -10.46
CA ALA A 15 4.56 7.98 -9.90
C ALA A 15 4.09 6.88 -10.86
N GLY A 16 3.71 5.73 -10.30
CA GLY A 16 3.15 4.58 -11.02
C GLY A 16 1.93 4.02 -10.30
N HIS A 17 1.12 3.26 -11.00
CA HIS A 17 0.09 2.42 -10.37
C HIS A 17 0.15 1.01 -10.96
N ILE A 18 -0.25 0.03 -10.16
CA ILE A 18 -0.35 -1.37 -10.56
C ILE A 18 -1.82 -1.77 -10.56
N ASP A 19 -2.29 -2.22 -11.71
CA ASP A 19 -3.62 -2.78 -11.93
C ASP A 19 -3.53 -4.24 -12.43
N SER A 20 -4.66 -4.94 -12.52
CA SER A 20 -4.71 -6.34 -12.93
C SER A 20 -4.19 -6.58 -14.35
N ASP A 21 -4.35 -5.58 -15.22
CA ASP A 21 -4.14 -5.63 -16.67
C ASP A 21 -2.75 -5.15 -17.08
N SER A 22 -2.02 -4.55 -16.14
CA SER A 22 -0.64 -4.15 -16.35
C SER A 22 0.22 -5.39 -16.67
N ALA A 23 0.58 -5.53 -17.95
CA ALA A 23 1.60 -6.47 -18.45
C ALA A 23 3.02 -6.08 -18.01
N ILE A 24 3.10 -5.25 -16.97
CA ILE A 24 4.30 -4.62 -16.47
C ILE A 24 5.15 -5.67 -15.79
N ASP A 25 6.43 -5.73 -16.17
CA ASP A 25 7.39 -6.59 -15.50
C ASP A 25 7.57 -6.11 -14.06
N ILE A 26 7.09 -6.92 -13.12
CA ILE A 26 7.26 -6.74 -11.67
C ILE A 26 8.74 -6.48 -11.33
N LYS A 27 9.67 -7.06 -12.10
CA LYS A 27 11.09 -6.78 -11.94
C LYS A 27 11.39 -5.32 -12.17
N GLU A 28 10.98 -4.72 -13.29
CA GLU A 28 11.22 -3.29 -13.56
C GLU A 28 10.66 -2.39 -12.47
N MET A 29 9.45 -2.70 -11.98
CA MET A 29 8.81 -1.95 -10.90
C MET A 29 9.58 -2.03 -9.57
N ALA A 30 10.22 -3.17 -9.31
CA ALA A 30 11.02 -3.40 -8.12
C ALA A 30 12.46 -2.85 -8.22
N HIS A 31 12.88 -2.35 -9.39
CA HIS A 31 14.22 -1.77 -9.53
C HIS A 31 14.34 -0.48 -8.71
N SER A 32 15.51 -0.32 -8.10
CA SER A 32 15.82 0.88 -7.32
C SER A 32 15.63 2.13 -8.17
N GLY A 33 14.82 3.06 -7.65
CA GLY A 33 14.61 4.35 -8.29
C GLY A 33 13.72 4.31 -9.53
N ALA A 34 12.96 3.24 -9.82
CA ALA A 34 11.97 3.31 -10.89
C ALA A 34 10.82 4.29 -10.55
N TYR A 35 10.41 4.32 -9.27
CA TYR A 35 9.32 5.14 -8.76
C TYR A 35 9.66 5.82 -7.45
N ASN A 36 9.16 7.04 -7.27
CA ASN A 36 9.10 7.71 -5.98
C ASN A 36 7.83 7.28 -5.21
N ILE A 37 6.71 7.09 -5.93
CA ILE A 37 5.43 6.66 -5.34
C ILE A 37 4.81 5.60 -6.25
N LEU A 38 4.46 4.46 -5.67
CA LEU A 38 3.81 3.34 -6.37
C LEU A 38 2.45 3.06 -5.73
N PHE A 39 1.38 3.30 -6.48
CA PHE A 39 0.01 3.04 -6.06
C PHE A 39 -0.40 1.61 -6.36
N MET A 40 -1.11 0.97 -5.43
CA MET A 40 -1.58 -0.39 -5.59
C MET A 40 -2.86 -0.61 -4.79
N SER A 41 -3.82 -1.34 -5.36
CA SER A 41 -4.97 -1.78 -4.59
C SER A 41 -4.54 -2.83 -3.54
N PRO A 42 -5.29 -3.01 -2.44
CA PRO A 42 -5.04 -4.07 -1.47
C PRO A 42 -4.96 -5.45 -2.12
N GLU A 43 -5.88 -5.76 -3.04
CA GLU A 43 -5.95 -7.03 -3.77
C GLU A 43 -4.67 -7.27 -4.58
N MET A 44 -4.19 -6.23 -5.26
CA MET A 44 -2.94 -6.31 -6.03
C MET A 44 -1.73 -6.49 -5.11
N LEU A 45 -1.70 -5.79 -3.96
CA LEU A 45 -0.62 -5.91 -2.98
C LEU A 45 -0.51 -7.32 -2.42
N VAL A 46 -1.65 -7.98 -2.18
CA VAL A 46 -1.69 -9.34 -1.63
C VAL A 46 -1.59 -10.44 -2.70
N GLY A 47 -1.82 -10.09 -3.97
CA GLY A 47 -1.61 -10.95 -5.13
C GLY A 47 -0.24 -10.74 -5.76
N LYS A 48 -0.23 -10.26 -7.02
CA LYS A 48 0.99 -10.07 -7.84
C LYS A 48 2.02 -9.13 -7.19
N GLY A 49 1.56 -8.13 -6.45
CA GLY A 49 2.39 -7.15 -5.75
C GLY A 49 3.23 -7.72 -4.60
N LYS A 50 2.89 -8.93 -4.09
CA LYS A 50 3.69 -9.60 -3.05
C LYS A 50 5.15 -9.82 -3.49
N GLU A 51 5.40 -10.04 -4.78
CA GLU A 51 6.74 -10.24 -5.30
C GLU A 51 7.57 -8.94 -5.29
N ILE A 52 6.95 -7.78 -5.49
CA ILE A 52 7.61 -6.47 -5.39
C ILE A 52 8.05 -6.23 -3.95
N VAL A 53 7.16 -6.42 -2.98
CA VAL A 53 7.48 -6.20 -1.56
C VAL A 53 8.45 -7.24 -0.99
N ARG A 54 8.62 -8.39 -1.64
CA ARG A 54 9.65 -9.39 -1.28
C ARG A 54 11.02 -9.08 -1.84
N ASN A 55 11.11 -8.31 -2.93
CA ASN A 55 12.37 -7.94 -3.56
C ASN A 55 13.28 -7.15 -2.60
N ASP A 56 14.52 -7.60 -2.42
CA ASP A 56 15.45 -6.98 -1.47
C ASP A 56 15.86 -5.56 -1.83
N VAL A 57 15.99 -5.26 -3.13
CA VAL A 57 16.32 -3.92 -3.61
C VAL A 57 15.15 -2.97 -3.33
N PHE A 58 13.92 -3.40 -3.57
CA PHE A 58 12.72 -2.63 -3.24
C PHE A 58 12.64 -2.38 -1.73
N LYS A 59 12.75 -3.43 -0.90
CA LYS A 59 12.67 -3.33 0.57
C LYS A 59 13.72 -2.36 1.15
N LYS A 60 14.94 -2.37 0.62
CA LYS A 60 16.02 -1.47 1.08
C LYS A 60 15.73 0.00 0.78
N ASN A 61 14.98 0.30 -0.28
CA ASN A 61 14.66 1.65 -0.71
C ASN A 61 13.27 2.13 -0.27
N LEU A 62 12.44 1.23 0.25
CA LEU A 62 11.12 1.58 0.78
C LEU A 62 11.29 2.46 2.02
N VAL A 63 10.60 3.60 2.04
CA VAL A 63 10.63 4.55 3.16
C VAL A 63 9.33 4.60 3.96
N GLY A 64 8.22 4.14 3.35
CA GLY A 64 6.92 4.14 4.01
C GLY A 64 5.85 3.38 3.23
N LEU A 65 4.80 3.00 3.96
CA LEU A 65 3.57 2.42 3.43
C LEU A 65 2.40 3.32 3.84
N MET A 66 1.69 3.85 2.85
CA MET A 66 0.52 4.70 3.06
C MET A 66 -0.74 3.91 2.71
N ILE A 67 -1.71 3.88 3.61
CA ILE A 67 -2.98 3.17 3.45
C ILE A 67 -4.09 4.21 3.42
N ASP A 68 -4.60 4.47 2.22
CA ASP A 68 -5.72 5.38 2.03
C ASP A 68 -7.06 4.68 2.29
N GLU A 69 -8.08 5.46 2.64
CA GLU A 69 -9.41 4.98 3.01
C GLU A 69 -9.41 3.83 4.02
N ALA A 70 -8.54 3.95 5.04
CA ALA A 70 -8.31 2.89 6.02
C ALA A 70 -9.57 2.51 6.81
N HIS A 71 -10.61 3.35 6.83
CA HIS A 71 -11.90 3.02 7.42
C HIS A 71 -12.58 1.81 6.74
N CYS A 72 -12.20 1.48 5.51
CA CYS A 72 -12.82 0.41 4.76
C CYS A 72 -12.55 -0.99 5.33
N VAL A 73 -11.46 -1.17 6.09
CA VAL A 73 -11.17 -2.43 6.81
C VAL A 73 -12.25 -2.79 7.85
N VAL A 74 -13.02 -1.79 8.29
CA VAL A 74 -14.12 -1.96 9.26
C VAL A 74 -15.49 -1.91 8.59
N LYS A 75 -15.69 -1.01 7.63
CA LYS A 75 -17.03 -0.70 7.08
C LYS A 75 -17.47 -1.57 5.90
N TRP A 76 -16.55 -2.24 5.20
CA TRP A 76 -16.87 -2.94 3.95
C TRP A 76 -16.94 -4.46 4.12
N GLY A 77 -17.65 -5.12 3.20
CA GLY A 77 -17.96 -6.56 3.25
C GLY A 77 -16.73 -7.48 3.23
N LYS A 78 -16.98 -8.77 3.47
CA LYS A 78 -15.95 -9.80 3.74
C LYS A 78 -14.77 -9.80 2.75
N SER A 79 -15.04 -9.77 1.44
CA SER A 79 -13.99 -9.81 0.41
C SER A 79 -13.04 -8.59 0.44
N PHE A 80 -13.56 -7.39 0.68
CA PHE A 80 -12.75 -6.16 0.77
C PHE A 80 -11.91 -6.14 2.06
N ARG A 81 -12.53 -6.63 3.14
CA ARG A 81 -11.88 -6.79 4.45
C ARG A 81 -10.72 -7.77 4.40
N ASP A 82 -10.85 -8.88 3.67
CA ASP A 82 -9.82 -9.93 3.60
C ASP A 82 -8.50 -9.41 2.99
N SER A 83 -8.56 -8.59 1.94
CA SER A 83 -7.36 -7.98 1.33
C SER A 83 -6.68 -6.98 2.27
N PHE A 84 -7.47 -6.15 2.98
CA PHE A 84 -6.91 -5.21 3.96
C PHE A 84 -6.30 -5.91 5.18
N LEU A 85 -6.90 -7.00 5.67
CA LEU A 85 -6.35 -7.77 6.77
C LEU A 85 -4.99 -8.38 6.41
N GLN A 86 -4.81 -8.82 5.17
CA GLN A 86 -3.54 -9.31 4.65
C GLN A 86 -2.47 -8.23 4.51
N ILE A 87 -2.80 -6.92 4.56
CA ILE A 87 -1.79 -5.86 4.66
C ILE A 87 -0.95 -6.06 5.92
N ARG A 88 -1.55 -6.57 7.01
CA ARG A 88 -0.80 -6.91 8.23
C ARG A 88 0.27 -7.97 7.99
N GLU A 89 0.02 -8.93 7.10
CA GLU A 89 1.01 -9.94 6.71
C GLU A 89 2.10 -9.33 5.82
N VAL A 90 1.73 -8.46 4.88
CA VAL A 90 2.72 -7.73 4.09
C VAL A 90 3.64 -6.90 4.99
N ARG A 91 3.11 -6.33 6.07
CA ARG A 91 3.94 -5.63 7.04
C ARG A 91 4.92 -6.51 7.79
N SER A 92 4.62 -7.78 8.04
CA SER A 92 5.53 -8.66 8.78
C SER A 92 6.80 -9.00 8.00
N ILE A 93 6.76 -8.85 6.66
CA ILE A 93 7.93 -9.05 5.78
C ILE A 93 8.69 -7.75 5.49
N LEU A 94 8.12 -6.59 5.84
CA LEU A 94 8.80 -5.30 5.74
C LEU A 94 9.68 -5.06 6.97
N SER A 95 10.70 -4.19 6.82
CA SER A 95 11.50 -3.77 7.97
C SER A 95 10.64 -3.05 9.01
N SER A 96 10.92 -3.27 10.29
CA SER A 96 10.27 -2.54 11.39
C SER A 96 10.54 -1.02 11.36
N LYS A 97 11.51 -0.56 10.56
CA LYS A 97 11.83 0.85 10.34
C LYS A 97 10.90 1.55 9.35
N ILE A 98 10.08 0.81 8.60
CA ILE A 98 9.19 1.38 7.59
C ILE A 98 8.05 2.14 8.29
N ASN A 99 7.91 3.43 7.97
CA ASN A 99 6.82 4.25 8.48
C ASN A 99 5.48 3.84 7.87
N ILE A 100 4.44 3.80 8.69
CA ILE A 100 3.10 3.43 8.24
C ILE A 100 2.13 4.53 8.59
N MET A 101 1.39 5.00 7.59
CA MET A 101 0.34 6.00 7.76
C MET A 101 -0.97 5.43 7.26
N SER A 102 -2.02 5.54 8.05
CA SER A 102 -3.39 5.27 7.63
C SER A 102 -4.17 6.57 7.56
N LEU A 103 -4.82 6.81 6.42
CA LEU A 103 -5.61 8.01 6.16
C LEU A 103 -7.09 7.63 5.98
N THR A 104 -7.96 8.52 6.45
CA THR A 104 -9.41 8.40 6.26
C THR A 104 -10.06 9.75 6.55
N ALA A 105 -11.11 10.10 5.81
CA ALA A 105 -11.79 11.39 5.98
C ALA A 105 -12.57 11.50 7.31
N THR A 106 -13.30 10.44 7.69
CA THR A 106 -14.18 10.47 8.87
C THR A 106 -14.01 9.21 9.72
N ALA A 107 -13.36 9.34 10.87
CA ALA A 107 -13.24 8.25 11.84
C ALA A 107 -13.41 8.73 13.28
N THR A 108 -14.38 8.13 13.97
CA THR A 108 -14.52 8.27 15.43
C THR A 108 -13.27 7.72 16.13
N LEU A 109 -13.06 8.07 17.39
CA LEU A 109 -11.95 7.50 18.18
C LEU A 109 -12.00 5.96 18.18
N GLN A 110 -13.19 5.39 18.34
CA GLN A 110 -13.38 3.94 18.32
C GLN A 110 -13.02 3.32 16.97
N LEU A 111 -13.44 3.95 15.86
CA LEU A 111 -13.07 3.48 14.52
C LEU A 111 -11.55 3.53 14.30
N ARG A 112 -10.87 4.57 14.80
CA ARG A 112 -9.41 4.67 14.70
C ARG A 112 -8.70 3.53 15.45
N ILE A 113 -9.16 3.20 16.65
CA ILE A 113 -8.62 2.09 17.45
C ILE A 113 -8.83 0.75 16.72
N GLU A 114 -10.02 0.51 16.17
CA GLU A 114 -10.31 -0.69 15.39
C GLU A 114 -9.42 -0.81 14.14
N VAL A 115 -9.27 0.28 13.37
CA VAL A 115 -8.39 0.32 12.20
C VAL A 115 -6.94 0.01 12.59
N GLN A 116 -6.44 0.62 13.66
CA GLN A 116 -5.08 0.37 14.17
C GLN A 116 -4.88 -1.10 14.54
N LYS A 117 -5.84 -1.68 15.27
CA LYS A 117 -5.80 -3.09 15.68
C LYS A 117 -5.81 -4.04 14.48
N LEU A 118 -6.69 -3.81 13.51
CA LEU A 118 -6.84 -4.69 12.34
C LEU A 118 -5.63 -4.61 11.40
N LEU A 119 -5.10 -3.40 11.19
CA LEU A 119 -3.89 -3.21 10.37
C LEU A 119 -2.60 -3.57 11.13
N GLY A 120 -2.64 -3.71 12.46
CA GLY A 120 -1.51 -3.99 13.33
C GLY A 120 -0.61 -2.78 13.62
N ILE A 121 -1.14 -1.55 13.50
CA ILE A 121 -0.39 -0.30 13.72
C ILE A 121 -0.28 -0.10 15.23
N VAL A 122 0.91 -0.26 15.77
CA VAL A 122 1.21 -0.06 17.19
C VAL A 122 1.98 1.24 17.34
N ARG A 123 1.58 2.06 18.31
CA ARG A 123 2.21 3.35 18.60
C ARG A 123 3.42 3.18 19.51
#